data_AF-A0A6L5XZN4-F1
#
_entry.id   AF-A0A6L5XZN4-F1
#
_cell.length_a   1.000
_cell.length_b   1.000
_cell.length_c   1.000
_cell.angle_alpha   90.00
_cell.angle_beta   90.00
_cell.angle_gamma   90.00
#
_symmetry.space_group_name_H-M   'P 1'
#
loop_
_entity.id
_entity.type
_entity.pdbx_description
1 polymer ?
#
loop_
_entity_poly.entity_id
_entity_poly.type
_entity_poly.pdbx_seq_one_letter_code
_entity_poly.pdbx_strand_id
1 'polypeptide(L)'
;MNRNRMGKRGCIYKYFILILCFCVFIKWILPYTRFGYYSPVYEDMFCRLNKTQLVMKAGERKKIRVIGVNQRAVFFSTDFKVAEVDFGGNVYAHKNGTAIIVVKTNTKQLKCKVKVVS
;
A
#
# COMPACT_ATOMS: atom_id res chain seq x y z
N MET A 1 -35.45 -49.41 -27.42
CA MET A 1 -35.38 -48.26 -26.48
C MET A 1 -34.08 -48.45 -25.67
N ASN A 2 -33.01 -47.66 -25.68
CA ASN A 2 -32.77 -46.25 -25.96
C ASN A 2 -31.23 -46.08 -26.17
N ARG A 3 -30.77 -45.92 -27.43
CA ARG A 3 -29.33 -45.84 -27.80
C ARG A 3 -28.70 -44.44 -27.65
N ASN A 4 -29.39 -43.49 -26.99
CA ASN A 4 -29.02 -42.07 -27.04
C ASN A 4 -28.31 -41.52 -25.78
N ARG A 5 -27.91 -42.36 -24.82
CA ARG A 5 -27.26 -41.88 -23.57
C ARG A 5 -25.73 -41.74 -23.63
N MET A 6 -25.07 -42.29 -24.66
CA MET A 6 -23.60 -42.22 -24.79
C MET A 6 -23.09 -40.92 -25.42
N GLY A 7 -23.87 -40.24 -26.27
CA GLY A 7 -23.44 -38.99 -26.91
C GLY A 7 -23.43 -37.76 -26.00
N LYS A 8 -24.28 -37.73 -24.95
CA LYS A 8 -24.42 -36.56 -24.06
C LYS A 8 -23.35 -36.48 -22.98
N ARG A 9 -22.95 -37.64 -22.40
CA ARG A 9 -21.81 -37.72 -21.45
C ARG A 9 -20.51 -37.27 -22.11
N GLY A 10 -20.41 -37.54 -23.41
CA GLY A 10 -19.34 -37.11 -24.29
C GLY A 10 -19.11 -35.60 -24.34
N CYS A 11 -20.19 -34.85 -24.54
CA CYS A 11 -20.13 -33.39 -24.58
C CYS A 11 -19.83 -32.78 -23.20
N ILE A 12 -20.41 -33.31 -22.12
CA ILE A 12 -20.24 -32.76 -20.78
C ILE A 12 -18.79 -32.85 -20.30
N TYR A 13 -18.10 -33.98 -20.57
CA TYR A 13 -16.68 -34.10 -20.19
C TYR A 13 -15.80 -33.10 -20.96
N LYS A 14 -16.16 -32.76 -22.21
CA LYS A 14 -15.42 -31.76 -23.00
C LYS A 14 -15.53 -30.37 -22.40
N TYR A 15 -16.71 -29.99 -21.90
CA TYR A 15 -16.87 -28.75 -21.14
C TYR A 15 -16.10 -28.79 -19.82
N PHE A 16 -16.11 -29.93 -19.12
CA PHE A 16 -15.29 -30.09 -17.91
C PHE A 16 -13.79 -29.96 -18.18
N ILE A 17 -13.29 -30.54 -19.27
CA ILE A 17 -11.89 -30.40 -19.69
C ILE A 17 -11.59 -28.95 -20.10
N LEU A 18 -12.48 -28.28 -20.84
CA LEU A 18 -12.32 -26.86 -21.19
C LEU A 18 -12.32 -25.95 -19.95
N ILE A 19 -13.17 -26.21 -18.96
CA ILE A 19 -13.22 -25.48 -17.69
C ILE A 19 -11.95 -25.76 -16.87
N LEU A 20 -11.48 -27.01 -16.80
CA LEU A 20 -10.22 -27.35 -16.14
C LEU A 20 -9.03 -26.66 -16.82
N CYS A 21 -8.98 -26.68 -18.15
CA CYS A 21 -7.97 -25.98 -18.94
C CYS A 21 -8.05 -24.47 -18.72
N PHE A 22 -9.24 -23.87 -18.71
CA PHE A 22 -9.44 -22.45 -18.43
C PHE A 22 -9.05 -22.08 -17.00
N CYS A 23 -9.33 -22.92 -15.99
CA CYS A 23 -8.87 -22.74 -14.61
C CYS A 23 -7.34 -22.83 -14.48
N VAL A 24 -6.69 -23.73 -15.21
CA VAL A 24 -5.22 -23.83 -15.28
C VAL A 24 -4.65 -22.63 -16.04
N PHE A 25 -5.28 -22.19 -17.12
CA PHE A 25 -4.92 -20.98 -17.86
C PHE A 25 -5.09 -19.72 -17.01
N ILE A 26 -6.15 -19.61 -16.21
CA ILE A 26 -6.35 -18.56 -15.20
C ILE A 26 -5.21 -18.63 -14.17
N LYS A 27 -4.87 -19.82 -13.66
CA LYS A 27 -3.77 -19.97 -12.69
C LYS A 27 -2.38 -19.70 -13.27
N TRP A 28 -2.18 -19.91 -14.57
CA TRP A 28 -0.93 -19.60 -15.27
C TRP A 28 -0.88 -18.13 -15.71
N ILE A 29 -1.97 -17.56 -16.20
CA ILE A 29 -2.04 -16.17 -16.67
C ILE A 29 -2.12 -15.19 -15.49
N LEU A 30 -2.89 -15.43 -14.44
CA LEU A 30 -3.04 -14.49 -13.30
C LEU A 30 -1.76 -14.11 -12.56
N PRO A 31 -0.72 -14.96 -12.43
CA PRO A 31 0.56 -14.52 -11.88
C PRO A 31 1.42 -13.73 -12.88
N TYR A 32 1.26 -13.92 -14.19
CA TYR A 32 1.98 -13.16 -15.24
C TYR A 32 1.23 -11.90 -15.70
N THR A 33 -0.08 -11.83 -15.44
CA THR A 33 -0.88 -10.63 -15.62
C THR A 33 -0.83 -9.83 -14.32
N ARG A 34 -0.36 -8.59 -14.42
CA ARG A 34 -0.15 -7.65 -13.30
C ARG A 34 -1.36 -7.40 -12.38
N PHE A 35 -2.54 -7.94 -12.65
CA PHE A 35 -3.77 -7.65 -11.89
C PHE A 35 -3.87 -8.42 -10.57
N GLY A 36 -3.31 -9.63 -10.45
CA GLY A 36 -3.48 -10.47 -9.25
C GLY A 36 -2.42 -10.30 -8.16
N TYR A 37 -1.28 -9.68 -8.47
CA TYR A 37 -0.14 -9.59 -7.55
C TYR A 37 0.14 -8.16 -7.05
N TYR A 38 -0.51 -7.16 -7.65
CA TYR A 38 -0.35 -5.75 -7.28
C TYR A 38 -1.37 -5.34 -6.21
N SER A 39 -1.39 -6.08 -5.09
CA SER A 39 -2.07 -5.57 -3.90
C SER A 39 -1.06 -4.70 -3.12
N PRO A 40 -1.32 -3.39 -2.89
CA PRO A 40 -0.43 -2.49 -2.14
C PRO A 40 -0.32 -2.84 -0.65
N VAL A 41 -0.87 -3.98 -0.22
CA VAL A 41 -1.12 -4.34 1.17
C VAL A 41 0.10 -5.03 1.81
N TYR A 42 1.00 -5.65 1.03
CA TYR A 42 2.20 -6.30 1.57
C TYR A 42 3.36 -5.34 1.87
N GLU A 43 3.37 -4.15 1.27
CA GLU A 43 4.48 -3.19 1.41
C GLU A 43 4.51 -2.46 2.77
N ASP A 44 3.37 -2.42 3.46
CA ASP A 44 3.24 -1.73 4.75
C ASP A 44 3.74 -2.54 5.94
N MET A 45 4.03 -3.85 5.77
CA MET A 45 4.51 -4.68 6.86
C MET A 45 6.01 -4.48 7.15
N PHE A 46 6.82 -4.20 6.12
CA PHE A 46 8.28 -4.10 6.26
C PHE A 46 8.80 -2.66 6.31
N CYS A 47 8.01 -1.65 5.95
CA CYS A 47 8.41 -0.26 6.07
C CYS A 47 7.18 0.60 6.34
N ARG A 48 7.02 1.14 7.54
CA ARG A 48 5.84 1.94 7.89
C ARG A 48 6.18 3.07 8.84
N LEU A 49 5.32 4.08 8.90
CA LEU A 49 5.42 5.13 9.92
C LEU A 49 4.69 4.69 11.19
N ASN A 50 5.19 5.12 12.34
CA ASN A 50 4.46 4.98 13.61
C ASN A 50 3.09 5.66 13.54
N LYS A 51 3.01 6.79 12.83
CA LYS A 51 1.77 7.56 12.63
C LYS A 51 1.71 8.08 11.20
N THR A 52 0.58 7.85 10.55
CA THR A 52 0.26 8.38 9.20
C THR A 52 -0.50 9.69 9.26
N GLN A 53 -1.13 10.00 10.40
CA GLN A 53 -1.82 11.26 10.66
C GLN A 53 -1.47 11.78 12.04
N LEU A 54 -1.33 13.10 12.14
CA LEU A 54 -0.95 13.78 13.35
C LEU A 54 -1.75 15.06 13.49
N VAL A 55 -2.39 15.23 14.64
CA VAL A 55 -3.00 16.50 15.04
C VAL A 55 -2.12 17.11 16.12
N MET A 56 -1.75 18.37 15.96
CA MET A 56 -0.83 19.08 16.85
C MET A 56 -1.36 20.47 17.14
N LYS A 57 -1.04 20.99 18.33
CA LYS A 57 -1.23 22.41 18.63
C LYS A 57 -0.03 23.23 18.14
N ALA A 58 -0.24 24.49 17.81
CA ALA A 58 0.87 25.40 17.49
C ALA A 58 1.88 25.43 18.67
N GLY A 59 3.17 25.27 18.37
CA GLY A 59 4.25 25.14 19.36
C GLY A 59 4.52 23.72 19.85
N GLU A 60 3.69 22.72 19.52
CA GLU A 60 3.98 21.33 19.87
C GLU A 60 5.10 20.74 19.02
N ARG A 61 5.80 19.78 19.61
CA ARG A 61 6.78 18.93 18.95
C ARG A 61 6.40 17.46 19.08
N LYS A 62 6.43 16.72 17.97
CA LYS A 62 6.19 15.27 17.97
C LYS A 62 7.19 14.55 17.08
N LYS A 63 7.66 13.39 17.53
CA LYS A 63 8.62 12.58 16.78
C LYS A 63 7.91 11.53 15.94
N ILE A 64 8.27 11.46 14.67
CA ILE A 64 7.86 10.41 13.74
C ILE A 64 9.02 9.42 13.60
N ARG A 65 8.71 8.12 13.68
CA ARG A 65 9.68 7.05 13.47
C ARG A 65 9.26 6.17 12.31
N VAL A 66 10.24 5.74 11.53
CA VAL A 66 10.08 4.70 10.52
C VAL A 66 10.34 3.35 11.21
N ILE A 67 9.46 2.38 10.98
CA ILE A 67 9.49 1.03 11.56
C ILE A 67 9.74 0.04 10.42
N GLY A 68 10.57 -0.97 10.68
CA GLY A 68 10.82 -2.08 9.76
C GLY A 68 12.04 -1.91 8.85
N VAL A 69 12.68 -0.73 8.84
CA VAL A 69 13.91 -0.47 8.09
C VAL A 69 14.97 0.20 8.97
N ASN A 70 16.19 -0.34 8.97
CA ASN A 70 17.37 0.27 9.58
C ASN A 70 18.17 1.09 8.55
N GLN A 71 17.47 1.83 7.70
CA GLN A 71 18.07 2.64 6.64
C GLN A 71 17.88 4.12 6.93
N ARG A 72 18.76 4.96 6.36
CA ARG A 72 18.66 6.42 6.49
C ARG A 72 17.38 6.90 5.80
N ALA A 73 16.49 7.51 6.58
CA ALA A 73 15.29 8.16 6.09
C ALA A 73 15.54 9.66 5.88
N VAL A 74 15.08 10.19 4.76
CA VAL A 74 15.13 11.63 4.47
C VAL A 74 13.75 12.22 4.67
N PHE A 75 13.64 13.24 5.51
CA PHE A 75 12.38 13.90 5.84
C PHE A 75 12.25 15.20 5.06
N PHE A 76 11.05 15.49 4.57
CA PHE A 76 10.72 16.71 3.86
C PHE A 76 9.30 17.16 4.24
N SER A 77 9.08 18.46 4.37
CA SER A 77 7.75 19.04 4.58
C SER A 77 7.27 19.75 3.33
N THR A 78 6.00 19.55 2.96
CA THR A 78 5.37 20.33 1.88
C THR A 78 5.17 21.79 2.25
N ASP A 79 5.03 22.12 3.53
CA ASP A 79 4.83 23.49 4.00
C ASP A 79 5.54 23.71 5.34
N PHE A 80 6.75 24.28 5.26
CA PHE A 80 7.59 24.60 6.41
C PHE A 80 7.00 25.70 7.31
N LYS A 81 6.10 26.55 6.79
CA LYS A 81 5.46 27.60 7.60
C LYS A 81 4.40 27.03 8.54
N VAL A 82 3.83 25.88 8.18
CA VAL A 82 2.82 25.17 8.97
C VAL A 82 3.48 24.13 9.86
N ALA A 83 4.30 23.26 9.28
CA ALA A 83 5.03 22.23 10.02
C ALA A 83 6.43 22.00 9.46
N GLU A 84 7.44 22.09 10.32
CA GLU A 84 8.84 21.81 9.97
C GLU A 84 9.22 20.41 10.46
N VAL A 85 10.14 19.74 9.77
CA VAL A 85 10.70 18.45 10.20
C VAL A 85 12.21 18.47 10.12
N ASP A 86 12.84 18.02 11.21
CA ASP A 86 14.29 17.89 11.32
C ASP A 86 14.78 16.51 10.81
N PHE A 87 16.07 16.38 10.53
CA PHE A 87 16.71 15.15 10.03
C PHE A 87 16.48 13.93 10.96
N GLY A 88 16.28 14.18 12.26
CA GLY A 88 15.97 13.15 13.26
C GLY A 88 14.49 12.71 13.31
N GLY A 89 13.65 13.24 12.42
CA GLY A 89 12.21 12.94 12.36
C GLY A 89 11.39 13.68 13.43
N ASN A 90 11.89 14.78 13.97
CA ASN A 90 11.15 15.63 14.89
C ASN A 90 10.33 16.65 14.10
N VAL A 91 9.00 16.65 14.28
CA VAL A 91 8.08 17.57 13.63
C VAL A 91 7.72 18.69 14.59
N TYR A 92 7.83 19.93 14.12
CA TYR A 92 7.52 21.16 14.83
C TYR A 92 6.29 21.81 14.21
N ALA A 93 5.28 22.11 15.02
CA ALA A 93 4.07 22.79 14.57
C ALA A 93 4.20 24.30 14.78
N HIS A 94 4.00 25.10 13.73
CA HIS A 94 4.16 26.56 13.78
C HIS A 94 2.82 27.28 13.64
N LYS A 95 2.16 27.13 12.50
CA LYS A 95 0.92 27.85 12.17
C LYS A 95 -0.22 26.87 11.94
N ASN A 96 -1.44 27.32 12.22
CA ASN A 96 -2.65 26.59 11.89
C ASN A 96 -2.69 26.30 10.38
N GLY A 97 -2.97 25.05 10.03
CA GLY A 97 -2.97 24.60 8.65
C GLY A 97 -2.81 23.10 8.53
N THR A 98 -2.65 22.65 7.29
CA THR A 98 -2.40 21.23 7.00
C THR A 98 -1.14 21.11 6.17
N ALA A 99 -0.19 20.31 6.65
CA ALA A 99 1.06 20.01 5.97
C ALA A 99 1.20 18.50 5.78
N ILE A 100 2.01 18.09 4.80
CA ILE A 100 2.35 16.69 4.57
C ILE A 100 3.85 16.54 4.76
N ILE A 101 4.22 15.67 5.70
CA ILE A 101 5.60 15.25 5.87
C ILE A 101 5.84 14.04 4.98
N VAL A 102 6.74 14.17 4.02
CA VAL A 102 7.18 13.11 3.12
C VAL A 102 8.47 12.51 3.69
N VAL A 103 8.48 11.20 3.86
CA VAL A 103 9.63 10.44 4.33
C VAL A 103 10.10 9.56 3.19
N LYS A 104 11.25 9.90 2.61
CA LYS A 104 11.87 9.13 1.55
C LYS A 104 12.84 8.12 2.14
N THR A 105 12.58 6.86 1.86
CA THR A 105 13.50 5.73 2.09
C THR A 105 13.99 5.24 0.73
N ASN A 106 15.10 4.50 0.67
CA ASN A 106 15.62 3.93 -0.58
C ASN A 106 14.59 3.07 -1.32
N THR A 107 13.72 2.39 -0.58
CA THR A 107 12.72 1.48 -1.15
C THR A 107 11.41 2.16 -1.50
N LYS A 108 10.97 3.15 -0.70
CA LYS A 108 9.65 3.78 -0.87
C LYS A 108 9.53 5.16 -0.23
N GLN A 109 8.47 5.86 -0.61
CA GLN A 109 8.10 7.15 -0.02
C GLN A 109 6.87 7.00 0.86
N LEU A 110 7.01 7.34 2.14
CA LEU A 110 5.93 7.38 3.11
C LEU A 110 5.43 8.81 3.27
N LYS A 111 4.15 8.99 3.59
CA LYS A 111 3.54 10.31 3.81
C LYS A 111 2.82 10.34 5.16
N CYS A 112 3.03 11.41 5.91
CA CYS A 112 2.32 11.69 7.15
C CYS A 112 1.56 13.01 7.00
N LYS A 113 0.24 13.00 7.24
CA LYS A 113 -0.58 14.22 7.23
C LYS A 113 -0.53 14.87 8.61
N VAL A 114 -0.09 16.11 8.66
CA VAL A 114 -0.01 16.91 9.88
C VAL A 114 -1.07 18.00 9.82
N LYS A 115 -1.98 18.02 10.78
CA LYS A 115 -2.96 19.09 10.98
C LYS A 115 -2.59 19.87 12.23
N VAL A 116 -2.28 21.14 12.05
CA VAL A 116 -1.99 22.05 13.15
C VAL A 116 -3.25 22.83 13.47
N VAL A 117 -3.66 22.78 14.73
CA VAL A 117 -4.77 23.57 15.27
C VAL A 117 -4.19 24.60 16.25
N SER A 118 -4.70 25.83 16.19
CA SER A 118 -4.36 26.90 17.14
C SER A 118 -5.25 26.79 18.38
#